data_AF-A0AAE0BXB5-F1
#
_entry.id   AF-A0AAE0BXB5-F1
#
_cell.length_a   1.000
_cell.length_b   1.000
_cell.length_c   1.000
_cell.angle_alpha   90.00
_cell.angle_beta   90.00
_cell.angle_gamma   90.00
#
_symmetry.space_group_name_H-M   'P 1'
#
loop_
_entity.id
_entity.type
_entity.pdbx_description
1 polymer ?
#
loop_
_entity_poly.entity_id
_entity_poly.type
_entity_poly.pdbx_seq_one_letter_code
_entity_poly.pdbx_strand_id
1 'polypeptide(L)'
;MAAKVATLNQILMAVEMTDSIGEDRMQFLWLTILPFALYKDCGWSAVPIEAFSAFCLLGIEDIGVQIEEPFSVLSCEGICGSVTANCTAMLEEDEKDRALIKAAKLLPAK
;
A
#
# COMPACT_ATOMS: atom_id res chain seq x y z
N MET A 1 -35.02 16.50 19.88
CA MET A 1 -33.89 16.66 20.83
C MET A 1 -33.31 15.32 21.28
N ALA A 2 -34.12 14.31 21.63
CA ALA A 2 -33.63 12.97 22.00
C ALA A 2 -32.69 12.31 20.96
N ALA A 3 -33.03 12.41 19.67
CA ALA A 3 -32.18 11.86 18.61
C ALA A 3 -30.79 12.52 18.53
N LYS A 4 -30.69 13.84 18.81
CA LYS A 4 -29.42 14.57 18.84
C LYS A 4 -28.56 14.16 20.04
N VAL A 5 -29.19 13.98 21.20
CA VAL A 5 -28.53 13.53 22.44
C VAL A 5 -28.03 12.09 22.31
N ALA A 6 -28.79 11.20 21.68
CA ALA A 6 -28.36 9.82 21.41
C ALA A 6 -27.14 9.79 20.46
N THR A 7 -27.13 10.58 19.39
CA THR A 7 -25.95 10.73 18.53
C THR A 7 -24.77 11.35 19.28
N LEU A 8 -24.99 12.35 20.14
CA LEU A 8 -23.90 12.95 20.91
C LEU A 8 -23.26 11.94 21.87
N ASN A 9 -24.09 11.11 22.53
CA ASN A 9 -23.61 10.10 23.46
C ASN A 9 -22.89 8.93 22.76
N GLN A 10 -23.33 8.57 21.55
CA GLN A 10 -22.64 7.62 20.67
C GLN A 10 -21.28 8.16 20.21
N ILE A 11 -21.22 9.44 19.81
CA ILE A 11 -19.97 10.11 19.42
C ILE A 11 -19.02 10.24 20.61
N LEU A 12 -19.53 10.47 21.81
CA LEU A 12 -18.71 10.57 23.02
C LEU A 12 -18.06 9.22 23.40
N MET A 13 -18.84 8.13 23.40
CA MET A 13 -18.31 6.78 23.65
C MET A 13 -17.28 6.33 22.60
N ALA A 14 -17.47 6.77 21.37
CA ALA A 14 -16.59 6.52 20.25
C ALA A 14 -15.22 7.20 20.37
N VAL A 15 -15.21 8.45 20.85
CA VAL A 15 -13.99 9.24 21.08
C VAL A 15 -13.18 8.71 22.27
N GLU A 16 -13.82 8.19 23.33
CA GLU A 16 -13.10 7.59 24.47
C GLU A 16 -12.37 6.28 24.12
N MET A 17 -12.86 5.53 23.12
CA MET A 17 -12.20 4.31 22.61
C MET A 17 -11.02 4.59 21.67
N THR A 18 -10.83 5.84 21.27
CA THR A 18 -9.94 6.30 20.20
C THR A 18 -8.55 6.71 20.70
N ASP A 19 -8.39 7.04 21.98
CA ASP A 19 -7.14 7.54 22.55
C ASP A 19 -5.99 6.50 22.57
N SER A 20 -6.26 5.22 22.30
CA SER A 20 -5.30 4.15 22.56
C SER A 20 -4.87 3.30 21.37
N ILE A 21 -5.54 3.28 20.21
CA ILE A 21 -5.35 2.15 19.27
C ILE A 21 -5.67 2.50 17.80
N GLY A 22 -4.63 2.76 16.98
CA GLY A 22 -4.59 2.56 15.51
C GLY A 22 -5.52 3.39 14.61
N GLU A 23 -5.04 3.68 13.40
CA GLU A 23 -5.79 4.41 12.36
C GLU A 23 -7.03 3.65 11.88
N ASP A 24 -6.96 2.31 11.85
CA ASP A 24 -8.02 1.41 11.40
C ASP A 24 -9.31 1.57 12.23
N ARG A 25 -9.17 1.76 13.55
CA ARG A 25 -10.33 1.86 14.46
C ARG A 25 -11.08 3.17 14.29
N MET A 26 -10.39 4.23 13.87
CA MET A 26 -11.02 5.51 13.51
C MET A 26 -11.90 5.35 12.28
N GLN A 27 -11.43 4.57 11.31
CA GLN A 27 -12.13 4.33 10.07
C GLN A 27 -13.43 3.54 10.30
N PHE A 28 -13.35 2.44 11.07
CA PHE A 28 -14.54 1.67 11.44
C PHE A 28 -15.56 2.50 12.23
N LEU A 29 -15.06 3.40 13.07
CA LEU A 29 -15.91 4.30 13.83
C LEU A 29 -16.65 5.30 12.94
N TRP A 30 -15.96 5.86 11.94
CA TRP A 30 -16.57 6.74 10.97
C TRP A 30 -17.66 6.02 10.16
N LEU A 31 -17.39 4.78 9.73
CA LEU A 31 -18.35 3.95 9.01
C LEU A 31 -19.58 3.56 9.84
N THR A 32 -19.45 3.40 11.15
CA THR A 32 -20.59 3.07 12.03
C THR A 32 -21.46 4.28 12.35
N ILE A 33 -20.92 5.50 12.36
CA ILE A 33 -21.70 6.74 12.60
C ILE A 33 -22.43 7.23 11.33
N LEU A 34 -21.86 6.98 10.15
CA LEU A 34 -22.38 7.44 8.85
C LEU A 34 -23.81 6.97 8.50
N PRO A 35 -24.22 5.70 8.67
CA PRO A 35 -25.58 5.26 8.38
C PRO A 35 -26.63 5.92 9.27
N PHE A 36 -26.32 6.19 10.54
CA PHE A 36 -27.26 6.86 11.45
C PHE A 36 -27.50 8.33 11.10
N ALA A 37 -26.51 8.98 10.47
CA ALA A 37 -26.64 10.34 9.96
C ALA A 37 -27.41 10.36 8.63
N LEU A 38 -27.05 9.49 7.69
CA LEU A 38 -27.56 9.53 6.32
C LEU A 38 -28.97 8.93 6.17
N TYR A 39 -29.33 7.97 7.03
CA TYR A 39 -30.64 7.31 6.98
C TYR A 39 -31.82 8.28 7.24
N LYS A 40 -31.57 9.40 7.94
CA LYS A 40 -32.60 10.42 8.17
C LYS A 40 -33.02 11.16 6.90
N ASP A 41 -32.11 11.35 5.96
CA ASP A 41 -32.33 12.22 4.80
C ASP A 41 -32.57 11.42 3.51
N CYS A 42 -31.94 10.25 3.34
CA CYS A 42 -31.95 9.49 2.08
C CYS A 42 -32.77 8.19 2.11
N GLY A 43 -33.30 7.78 3.26
CA GLY A 43 -34.09 6.55 3.40
C GLY A 43 -33.37 5.31 2.84
N TRP A 44 -34.04 4.52 2.00
CA TRP A 44 -33.49 3.30 1.39
C TRP A 44 -32.32 3.53 0.42
N SER A 45 -32.18 4.74 -0.13
CA SER A 45 -31.05 5.09 -1.01
C SER A 45 -29.75 5.34 -0.26
N ALA A 46 -29.78 5.36 1.09
CA ALA A 46 -28.59 5.49 1.92
C ALA A 46 -27.63 4.29 1.78
N VAL A 47 -28.16 3.08 1.53
CA VAL A 47 -27.37 1.84 1.44
C VAL A 47 -26.32 1.87 0.32
N PRO A 48 -26.64 2.20 -0.95
CA PRO A 48 -25.62 2.28 -1.99
C PRO A 48 -24.62 3.43 -1.79
N ILE A 49 -25.06 4.55 -1.20
CA ILE A 49 -24.20 5.72 -0.94
C ILE A 49 -23.20 5.41 0.18
N GLU A 50 -23.66 4.73 1.23
CA GLU A 50 -22.82 4.22 2.31
C GLU A 50 -21.82 3.19 1.77
N ALA A 51 -22.28 2.22 0.96
CA ALA A 51 -21.40 1.22 0.37
C ALA A 51 -20.30 1.83 -0.50
N PHE A 52 -20.62 2.85 -1.31
CA PHE A 52 -19.62 3.58 -2.09
C PHE A 52 -18.62 4.35 -1.22
N SER A 53 -19.11 5.00 -0.16
CA SER A 53 -18.25 5.73 0.78
C SER A 53 -17.33 4.79 1.55
N ALA A 54 -17.85 3.63 1.97
CA ALA A 54 -17.08 2.58 2.62
C ALA A 54 -16.00 2.02 1.69
N PHE A 55 -16.33 1.78 0.42
CA PHE A 55 -15.36 1.34 -0.58
C PHE A 55 -14.24 2.36 -0.77
N CYS A 56 -14.57 3.65 -0.89
CA CYS A 56 -13.56 4.71 -1.04
C CYS A 56 -12.66 4.84 0.19
N LEU A 57 -13.24 4.81 1.40
CA LEU A 57 -12.48 4.95 2.65
C LEU A 57 -11.56 3.75 2.85
N LEU A 58 -12.09 2.52 2.83
CA LEU A 58 -11.31 1.29 3.00
C LEU A 58 -10.22 1.16 1.93
N GLY A 59 -10.50 1.60 0.69
CA GLY A 59 -9.49 1.60 -0.38
C GLY A 59 -8.31 2.54 -0.11
N ILE A 60 -8.54 3.69 0.54
CA ILE A 60 -7.46 4.62 0.90
C ILE A 60 -6.66 4.12 2.09
N GLU A 61 -7.30 3.47 3.07
CA GLU A 61 -6.64 2.84 4.22
C GLU A 61 -5.71 1.71 3.79
N ASP A 62 -6.15 0.85 2.87
CA ASP A 62 -5.29 -0.21 2.31
C ASP A 62 -4.06 0.34 1.59
N ILE A 63 -4.20 1.48 0.90
CA ILE A 63 -3.07 2.20 0.31
C ILE A 63 -2.19 2.82 1.42
N GLY A 64 -2.79 3.33 2.50
CA GLY A 64 -2.08 3.88 3.66
C GLY A 64 -1.16 2.85 4.32
N VAL A 65 -1.67 1.64 4.56
CA VAL A 65 -0.89 0.51 5.11
C VAL A 65 0.27 0.12 4.19
N GLN A 66 0.03 0.09 2.87
CA GLN A 66 1.10 -0.18 1.90
C GLN A 66 2.18 0.91 1.88
N ILE A 67 1.82 2.16 2.21
CA ILE A 67 2.78 3.27 2.32
C ILE A 67 3.54 3.24 3.65
N GLU A 68 2.94 2.72 4.73
CA GLU A 68 3.62 2.52 6.01
C GLU A 68 4.69 1.41 5.94
N GLU A 69 4.47 0.38 5.12
CA GLU A 69 5.44 -0.70 4.85
C GLU A 69 6.01 -0.68 3.41
N PRO A 70 6.76 0.37 3.01
CA PRO A 70 7.18 0.57 1.61
C PRO A 70 8.17 -0.50 1.11
N PHE A 71 8.83 -1.23 2.02
CA PHE A 71 9.86 -2.22 1.70
C PHE A 71 9.33 -3.66 1.60
N SER A 72 8.08 -3.91 1.98
CA SER A 72 7.44 -5.23 1.81
C SER A 72 6.98 -5.43 0.36
N VAL A 73 6.53 -4.35 -0.30
CA VAL A 73 6.09 -4.35 -1.70
C VAL A 73 7.26 -4.13 -2.68
N LEU A 74 8.25 -3.30 -2.30
CA LEU A 74 9.43 -3.07 -3.12
C LEU A 74 10.44 -4.19 -2.91
N SER A 75 10.46 -5.19 -3.81
CA SER A 75 11.40 -6.31 -3.77
C SER A 75 12.85 -5.83 -3.98
N CYS A 76 13.49 -5.39 -2.89
CA CYS A 76 14.93 -5.14 -2.85
C CYS A 76 15.72 -6.37 -3.28
N GLU A 77 15.19 -7.56 -3.00
CA GLU A 77 15.72 -8.84 -3.48
C GLU A 77 15.76 -8.89 -5.01
N GLY A 78 14.66 -8.51 -5.68
CA GLY A 78 14.58 -8.49 -7.15
C GLY A 78 15.50 -7.45 -7.78
N ILE A 79 15.65 -6.28 -7.16
CA ILE A 79 16.58 -5.24 -7.61
C ILE A 79 18.03 -5.72 -7.44
N CYS A 80 18.37 -6.28 -6.28
CA CYS A 80 19.72 -6.80 -6.00
C CYS A 80 20.08 -7.98 -6.91
N GLY A 81 19.11 -8.87 -7.17
CA GLY A 81 19.26 -9.98 -8.12
C GLY A 81 19.48 -9.48 -9.55
N SER A 82 18.74 -8.46 -9.99
CA SER A 82 18.92 -7.85 -11.31
C SER A 82 20.28 -7.17 -11.45
N VAL A 83 20.74 -6.43 -10.44
CA VAL A 83 22.08 -5.82 -10.44
C VAL A 83 23.17 -6.89 -10.49
N THR A 84 23.03 -7.95 -9.70
CA THR A 84 23.99 -9.06 -9.68
C THR A 84 24.05 -9.78 -11.03
N ALA A 85 22.89 -10.08 -11.63
CA ALA A 85 22.82 -10.72 -12.95
C ALA A 85 23.50 -9.86 -14.04
N ASN A 86 23.27 -8.55 -14.02
CA ASN A 86 23.92 -7.63 -14.95
C ASN A 86 25.44 -7.58 -14.75
N CYS A 87 25.92 -7.51 -13.50
CA CYS A 87 27.34 -7.53 -13.20
C CYS A 87 28.02 -8.85 -13.63
N THR A 88 27.37 -10.00 -13.41
CA THR A 88 27.91 -11.30 -13.83
C THR A 88 28.00 -11.42 -15.34
N ALA A 89 26.96 -10.98 -16.07
CA ALA A 89 26.97 -10.98 -17.54
C ALA A 89 28.11 -10.13 -18.10
N MET A 90 28.34 -8.94 -17.52
CA MET A 90 29.45 -8.06 -17.92
C MET A 90 30.83 -8.72 -17.68
N LEU A 91 31.00 -9.46 -16.58
CA LEU A 91 32.27 -10.15 -16.29
C LEU A 91 32.56 -11.31 -17.26
N GLU A 92 31.53 -12.04 -17.69
CA GLU A 92 31.67 -13.14 -18.64
C GLU A 92 32.04 -12.66 -20.06
N GLU A 93 31.50 -11.51 -20.48
CA GLU A 93 31.87 -10.86 -21.74
C GLU A 93 33.32 -10.37 -21.70
N ASP A 94 33.73 -9.74 -20.59
CA ASP A 94 35.09 -9.29 -20.34
C ASP A 94 36.14 -10.43 -20.35
N GLU A 95 35.76 -11.63 -19.93
CA GLU A 95 36.65 -12.80 -19.94
C GLU A 95 36.84 -13.34 -21.37
N LYS A 96 35.76 -13.39 -22.16
CA LYS A 96 35.79 -13.79 -23.57
C LYS A 96 36.63 -12.82 -24.40
N ASP A 97 36.43 -11.52 -24.23
CA ASP A 97 37.20 -10.50 -24.96
C ASP A 97 38.69 -10.58 -24.62
N ARG A 98 39.03 -10.80 -23.34
CA ARG A 98 40.43 -11.03 -22.93
C ARG A 98 41.02 -12.31 -23.51
N ALA A 99 40.24 -13.38 -23.63
CA ALA A 99 40.67 -14.62 -24.26
C ALA A 99 40.92 -14.44 -25.78
N LEU A 100 40.06 -13.70 -26.47
CA LEU A 100 40.24 -13.37 -27.88
C LEU A 100 41.48 -12.51 -28.12
N ILE A 101 41.74 -11.51 -27.27
CA ILE A 101 42.96 -10.68 -27.36
C ILE A 101 44.23 -11.52 -27.16
N LYS A 102 44.21 -12.49 -26.24
CA LYS A 102 45.33 -13.42 -26.04
C LYS A 102 45.52 -14.34 -27.25
N ALA A 103 44.43 -14.89 -27.79
CA ALA A 103 44.48 -15.74 -28.98
C ALA A 103 44.97 -14.97 -30.22
N ALA A 104 44.55 -13.72 -30.39
CA ALA A 104 44.99 -12.84 -31.47
C ALA A 104 46.49 -12.51 -31.35
N LYS A 105 47.02 -12.31 -30.13
CA LYS A 105 48.46 -12.14 -29.90
C LYS A 105 49.28 -13.41 -30.16
N LEU A 106 48.66 -14.59 -30.05
CA LEU A 106 49.31 -15.88 -30.29
C LEU A 106 49.27 -16.29 -31.77
N LEU A 107 48.49 -15.61 -32.60
CA LEU A 107 48.50 -15.80 -34.05
C LEU A 107 49.74 -15.07 -34.61
N PRO A 108 50.81 -15.79 -35.02
CA PRO A 108 51.97 -15.15 -35.61
C PRO A 108 51.52 -14.43 -36.88
N ALA A 109 51.81 -13.13 -36.94
CA ALA A 109 51.69 -12.35 -38.17
C ALA A 109 52.45 -13.08 -39.27
N LYS A 110 51.71 -13.54 -40.28
CA LYS A 110 52.28 -14.11 -41.50
C LYS A 110 52.91 -13.01 -42.34
#